data_AF-D2HYE2-F1
#
_entry.id   AF-D2HYE2-F1
#
_cell.length_a   1.000
_cell.length_b   1.000
_cell.length_c   1.000
_cell.angle_alpha   90.00
_cell.angle_beta   90.00
_cell.angle_gamma   90.00
#
_symmetry.space_group_name_H-M   'P 1'
#
loop_
_entity.id
_entity.type
_entity.pdbx_description
1 polymer ?
#
loop_
_entity_poly.entity_id
_entity_poly.type
_entity_poly.pdbx_seq_one_letter_code
_entity_poly.pdbx_strand_id
1 'polypeptide(L)'
;GFASPLTGIADASQSSMHNALHIYMNGTMSQVQGSANDPIFLLHHAFVDSIFEQWLRRHHPLQEVYPEANAPIGHNRESYMVPFIPLYRNGDFFISSRDLGYDYSNLQESEWDIFQDYIKPYLEQASRIWPWLIGAAVVGFALTAVLGVLTSLLCRRRKKHRLHEEKQPLLMGKEDYHSLLYQTHL
;
A
#
# COMPACT_ATOMS: atom_id res chain seq x y z
N GLY A 1 28.01 -15.24 23.85
CA GLY A 1 27.41 -14.60 22.67
C GLY A 1 26.39 -15.51 22.07
N PHE A 2 25.79 -15.14 20.94
CA PHE A 2 24.92 -16.05 20.19
C PHE A 2 25.74 -17.17 19.55
N ALA A 3 25.12 -18.33 19.36
CA ALA A 3 25.74 -19.43 18.65
C ALA A 3 25.83 -19.15 17.14
N SER A 4 26.66 -19.90 16.42
CA SER A 4 26.71 -19.82 14.96
C SER A 4 25.32 -20.04 14.36
N PRO A 5 24.82 -19.15 13.48
CA PRO A 5 23.50 -19.32 12.85
C PRO A 5 23.46 -20.50 11.88
N LEU A 6 24.61 -21.02 11.44
CA LEU A 6 24.71 -22.17 10.54
C LEU A 6 24.71 -23.51 11.29
N THR A 7 25.32 -23.56 12.48
CA THR A 7 25.58 -24.84 13.18
C THR A 7 24.97 -24.89 14.58
N GLY A 8 24.51 -23.77 15.13
CA GLY A 8 24.03 -23.69 16.52
C GLY A 8 25.12 -23.88 17.57
N ILE A 9 26.41 -23.90 17.19
CA ILE A 9 27.55 -24.08 18.12
C ILE A 9 28.13 -22.73 18.51
N ALA A 10 28.32 -22.50 19.81
CA ALA A 10 28.99 -21.33 20.36
C ALA A 10 30.46 -21.62 20.68
N ASP A 11 31.34 -20.64 20.46
CA ASP A 11 32.74 -20.69 20.89
C ASP A 11 32.83 -20.57 22.42
N ALA A 12 33.26 -21.63 23.09
CA ALA A 12 33.37 -21.68 24.54
C ALA A 12 34.44 -20.73 25.11
N SER A 13 35.40 -20.28 24.29
CA SER A 13 36.46 -19.37 24.72
C SER A 13 36.02 -17.90 24.75
N GLN A 14 34.84 -17.58 24.20
CA GLN A 14 34.36 -16.21 24.07
C GLN A 14 32.96 -16.02 24.65
N SER A 15 32.83 -15.01 25.51
CA SER A 15 31.53 -14.59 26.04
C SER A 15 31.24 -13.14 25.70
N SER A 16 30.47 -12.94 24.64
CA SER A 16 29.95 -11.65 24.20
C SER A 16 28.44 -11.51 24.42
N MET A 17 27.91 -10.29 24.21
CA MET A 17 26.48 -9.97 24.16
C MET A 17 25.72 -10.51 25.38
N HIS A 18 24.69 -11.35 25.18
CA HIS A 18 23.91 -12.03 26.22
C HIS A 18 24.78 -12.62 27.34
N ASN A 19 25.74 -13.50 27.01
CA ASN A 19 26.57 -14.17 28.01
C ASN A 19 27.46 -13.19 28.79
N ALA A 20 27.87 -12.08 28.17
CA ALA A 20 28.74 -11.11 28.82
C ALA A 20 28.05 -10.45 30.01
N LEU A 21 26.75 -10.12 29.91
CA LEU A 21 26.02 -9.53 31.03
C LEU A 21 25.83 -10.53 32.17
N HIS A 22 25.46 -11.78 31.85
CA HIS A 22 25.39 -12.86 32.84
C HIS A 22 26.68 -12.99 33.65
N ILE A 23 27.84 -12.95 32.98
CA ILE A 23 29.15 -13.03 33.63
C ILE A 23 29.47 -11.76 34.42
N TYR A 24 29.20 -10.58 33.84
CA TYR A 24 29.49 -9.28 34.45
C TYR A 24 28.78 -9.08 35.79
N MET A 25 27.50 -9.44 35.85
CA MET A 25 26.67 -9.31 37.06
C MET A 25 27.15 -10.20 38.21
N ASN A 26 27.85 -11.30 37.88
CA ASN A 26 28.35 -12.30 38.82
C ASN A 26 27.21 -12.93 39.68
N GLY A 27 27.57 -13.72 40.69
CA GLY A 27 26.60 -14.28 41.65
C GLY A 27 25.60 -15.23 41.00
N THR A 28 24.31 -15.04 41.25
CA THR A 28 23.22 -15.86 40.68
C THR A 28 23.14 -15.68 39.16
N MET A 29 23.38 -14.48 38.63
CA MET A 29 23.31 -14.21 37.19
C MET A 29 24.37 -14.93 36.36
N SER A 30 25.51 -15.32 36.95
CA SER A 30 26.56 -16.08 36.25
C SER A 30 26.35 -17.60 36.26
N GLN A 31 25.33 -18.09 36.97
CA GLN A 31 25.01 -19.52 37.06
C GLN A 31 23.83 -19.87 36.14
N VAL A 32 24.02 -20.76 35.16
CA VAL A 32 22.97 -21.15 34.21
C VAL A 32 21.70 -21.65 34.91
N GLN A 33 21.83 -22.43 35.98
CA GLN A 33 20.71 -22.98 36.75
C GLN A 33 20.08 -21.97 37.71
N GLY A 34 20.81 -20.89 38.03
CA GLY A 34 20.48 -19.95 39.10
C GLY A 34 20.04 -18.57 38.60
N SER A 35 20.38 -18.22 37.36
CA SER A 35 20.23 -16.87 36.81
C SER A 35 18.78 -16.40 36.79
N ALA A 36 17.84 -17.30 36.48
CA ALA A 36 16.41 -17.00 36.49
C ALA A 36 15.84 -16.64 37.88
N ASN A 37 16.58 -16.86 38.97
CA ASN A 37 16.18 -16.42 40.32
C ASN A 37 16.48 -14.93 40.57
N ASP A 38 17.30 -14.30 39.72
CA ASP A 38 17.61 -12.88 39.81
C ASP A 38 16.61 -12.06 38.97
N PRO A 39 15.93 -11.04 39.52
CA PRO A 39 14.95 -10.25 38.75
C PRO A 39 15.56 -9.53 37.54
N ILE A 40 16.88 -9.31 37.51
CA ILE A 40 17.57 -8.70 36.37
C ILE A 40 17.52 -9.63 35.15
N PHE A 41 17.36 -10.94 35.33
CA PHE A 41 17.20 -11.92 34.26
C PHE A 41 16.10 -11.51 33.28
N LEU A 42 14.92 -11.13 33.78
CA LEU A 42 13.79 -10.75 32.93
C LEU A 42 14.09 -9.48 32.12
N LEU A 43 14.69 -8.47 32.74
CA LEU A 43 15.06 -7.23 32.04
C LEU A 43 16.13 -7.48 30.98
N HIS A 44 17.11 -8.32 31.30
CA HIS A 44 18.15 -8.71 30.35
C HIS A 44 17.56 -9.44 29.14
N HIS A 45 16.72 -10.45 29.37
CA HIS A 45 16.13 -11.23 28.30
C HIS A 45 15.11 -10.45 27.48
N ALA A 46 14.36 -9.51 28.06
CA ALA A 46 13.52 -8.57 27.30
C ALA A 46 14.37 -7.69 26.38
N PHE A 47 15.54 -7.22 26.84
CA PHE A 47 16.45 -6.48 25.97
C PHE A 47 17.03 -7.36 24.84
N VAL A 48 17.40 -8.61 25.13
CA VAL A 48 17.89 -9.56 24.12
C VAL A 48 16.80 -9.86 23.09
N ASP A 49 15.55 -10.05 23.52
CA ASP A 49 14.40 -10.25 22.64
C ASP A 49 14.13 -8.99 21.78
N SER A 50 14.28 -7.77 22.33
CA SER A 50 14.18 -6.55 21.53
C SER A 50 15.24 -6.46 20.42
N ILE A 51 16.45 -6.99 20.65
CA ILE A 51 17.48 -7.07 19.61
C ILE A 51 17.07 -8.08 18.53
N PHE A 52 16.49 -9.22 18.93
CA PHE A 52 15.99 -10.22 18.01
C PHE A 52 14.83 -9.67 17.16
N GLU A 53 13.87 -8.97 17.76
CA GLU A 53 12.79 -8.28 17.05
C GLU A 53 13.32 -7.23 16.07
N GLN A 54 14.32 -6.44 16.48
CA GLN A 54 14.96 -5.49 15.57
C GLN A 54 15.59 -6.20 14.36
N TRP A 55 16.20 -7.36 14.58
CA TRP A 55 16.77 -8.16 13.50
C TRP A 55 15.70 -8.73 12.57
N LEU A 56 14.59 -9.25 13.11
CA LEU A 56 13.44 -9.72 12.32
C LEU A 56 12.85 -8.60 11.44
N ARG A 57 12.62 -7.42 12.02
CA ARG A 57 12.12 -6.24 11.28
C ARG A 57 13.09 -5.76 10.21
N ARG A 58 14.40 -5.76 10.49
CA ARG A 58 15.39 -5.25 9.55
C ARG A 58 15.62 -6.18 8.37
N HIS A 59 15.60 -7.50 8.61
CA HIS A 59 16.07 -8.47 7.62
C HIS A 59 14.95 -9.27 6.96
N HIS A 60 13.75 -9.31 7.54
CA HIS A 60 12.62 -10.11 7.05
C HIS A 60 13.06 -11.51 6.59
N PRO A 61 13.75 -12.27 7.47
CA PRO A 61 14.33 -13.54 7.10
C PRO A 61 13.25 -14.53 6.68
N LEU A 62 13.58 -15.35 5.69
CA LEU A 62 12.79 -16.54 5.38
C LEU A 62 12.91 -17.55 6.52
N GLN A 63 11.84 -18.30 6.78
CA GLN A 63 11.79 -19.25 7.90
C GLN A 63 12.81 -20.39 7.73
N GLU A 64 13.18 -20.71 6.48
CA GLU A 64 14.17 -21.72 6.10
C GLU A 64 15.58 -21.39 6.57
N VAL A 65 15.86 -20.13 6.93
CA VAL A 65 17.12 -19.76 7.57
C VAL A 65 17.26 -20.41 8.95
N TYR A 66 16.15 -20.72 9.62
CA TYR A 66 16.16 -21.54 10.83
C TYR A 66 16.25 -23.03 10.43
N PRO A 67 17.37 -23.72 10.70
CA PRO A 67 17.58 -25.11 10.29
C PRO A 67 16.49 -26.05 10.80
N GLU A 68 15.94 -26.84 9.88
CA GLU A 68 14.96 -27.89 10.17
C GLU A 68 15.61 -29.15 10.78
N ALA A 69 16.90 -29.36 10.49
CA ALA A 69 17.65 -30.53 10.93
C ALA A 69 19.13 -30.18 11.17
N ASN A 70 19.85 -31.10 11.81
CA ASN A 70 21.28 -31.03 12.09
C ASN A 70 21.73 -29.94 13.08
N ALA A 71 20.80 -29.25 13.74
CA ALA A 71 21.11 -28.48 14.95
C ALA A 71 21.29 -29.44 16.15
N PRO A 72 21.92 -28.99 17.24
CA PRO A 72 21.91 -29.72 18.51
C PRO A 72 20.49 -30.13 18.95
N ILE A 73 20.39 -31.19 19.74
CA ILE A 73 19.10 -31.72 20.19
C ILE A 73 18.22 -30.61 20.81
N GLY A 74 16.94 -30.56 20.40
CA GLY A 74 15.98 -29.55 20.84
C GLY A 74 16.04 -28.20 20.11
N HIS A 75 17.03 -27.97 19.24
CA HIS A 75 17.24 -26.67 18.58
C HIS A 75 16.83 -26.64 17.10
N ASN A 76 16.30 -27.72 16.53
CA ASN A 76 15.77 -27.65 15.17
C ASN A 76 14.48 -26.83 15.15
N ARG A 77 14.19 -26.15 14.03
CA ARG A 77 12.97 -25.34 13.84
C ARG A 77 11.69 -26.08 14.25
N GLU A 78 11.57 -27.36 13.92
CA GLU A 78 10.38 -28.18 14.21
C GLU A 78 10.42 -28.88 15.57
N SER A 79 11.47 -28.68 16.37
CA SER A 79 11.55 -29.24 17.72
C SER A 79 10.60 -28.52 18.67
N TYR A 80 9.91 -29.28 19.51
CA TYR A 80 9.14 -28.72 20.61
C TYR A 80 10.05 -28.16 21.70
N MET A 81 9.78 -26.93 22.13
CA MET A 81 10.52 -26.26 23.19
C MET A 81 10.16 -26.86 24.55
N VAL A 82 11.16 -27.45 25.21
CA VAL A 82 11.02 -28.02 26.56
C VAL A 82 11.24 -26.90 27.60
N PRO A 83 10.43 -26.82 28.68
CA PRO A 83 9.34 -27.71 29.10
C PRO A 83 7.93 -27.11 28.88
N PHE A 84 7.68 -26.35 27.82
CA PHE A 84 6.40 -25.64 27.66
C PHE A 84 5.20 -26.58 27.48
N ILE A 85 4.07 -26.21 28.09
CA ILE A 85 2.76 -26.87 27.95
C ILE A 85 1.71 -25.76 27.71
N PRO A 86 0.93 -25.79 26.61
CA PRO A 86 0.92 -26.81 25.57
C PRO A 86 2.21 -26.81 24.72
N LEU A 87 2.37 -27.82 23.88
CA LEU A 87 3.59 -28.00 23.09
C LEU A 87 3.69 -26.94 21.99
N TYR A 88 4.78 -26.18 22.00
CA TYR A 88 5.12 -25.20 20.95
C TYR A 88 6.46 -25.52 20.32
N ARG A 89 6.59 -25.27 19.02
CA ARG A 89 7.83 -25.48 18.26
C ARG A 89 8.70 -24.23 18.30
N ASN A 90 10.01 -24.40 18.09
CA ASN A 90 10.93 -23.26 17.95
C ASN A 90 10.49 -22.31 16.82
N GLY A 91 10.05 -22.86 15.69
CA GLY A 91 9.61 -22.10 14.52
C GLY A 91 8.36 -21.25 14.75
N ASP A 92 7.52 -21.60 15.73
CA ASP A 92 6.29 -20.86 16.06
C ASP A 92 6.60 -19.45 16.62
N PHE A 93 7.82 -19.26 17.16
CA PHE A 93 8.30 -18.00 17.72
C PHE A 93 9.32 -17.28 16.83
N PHE A 94 9.51 -17.77 15.59
CA PHE A 94 10.31 -17.09 14.58
C PHE A 94 9.42 -16.12 13.77
N ILE A 95 8.68 -15.27 14.48
CA ILE A 95 7.69 -14.31 13.97
C ILE A 95 7.84 -12.98 14.71
N SER A 96 7.24 -11.91 14.19
CA SER A 96 7.34 -10.59 14.84
C SER A 96 6.67 -10.61 16.21
N SER A 97 7.23 -9.86 17.16
CA SER A 97 6.61 -9.62 18.46
C SER A 97 5.16 -9.12 18.34
N ARG A 98 4.86 -8.36 17.26
CA ARG A 98 3.51 -7.84 16.98
C ARG A 98 2.50 -8.96 16.78
N ASP A 99 2.90 -10.05 16.13
CA ASP A 99 2.06 -11.24 15.91
C ASP A 99 1.84 -12.03 17.21
N LEU A 100 2.76 -11.88 18.18
CA LEU A 100 2.67 -12.43 19.53
C LEU A 100 1.87 -11.52 20.50
N GLY A 101 1.46 -10.33 20.06
CA GLY A 101 0.64 -9.40 20.83
C GLY A 101 1.42 -8.43 21.73
N TYR A 102 2.73 -8.23 21.51
CA TYR A 102 3.51 -7.21 22.21
C TYR A 102 4.46 -6.44 21.28
N ASP A 103 4.89 -5.25 21.69
CA ASP A 103 5.83 -4.43 20.92
C ASP A 103 6.78 -3.68 21.86
N TYR A 104 7.91 -3.26 21.29
CA TYR A 104 8.97 -2.51 21.95
C TYR A 104 8.89 -1.04 21.58
N SER A 105 8.77 -0.17 22.59
CA SER A 105 8.67 1.28 22.37
C SER A 105 9.86 1.88 21.63
N ASN A 106 11.05 1.32 21.80
CA ASN A 106 12.27 1.74 21.09
C ASN A 106 12.34 1.24 19.63
N LEU A 107 11.45 0.34 19.21
CA LEU A 107 11.33 -0.15 17.83
C LEU A 107 10.05 0.35 17.15
N GLN A 108 9.26 1.16 17.85
CA GLN A 108 8.07 1.76 17.29
C GLN A 108 8.51 2.79 16.25
N GLU A 109 8.14 2.53 15.00
CA GLU A 109 8.28 3.50 13.91
C GLU A 109 7.55 4.78 14.31
N SER A 110 8.20 5.91 14.09
CA SER A 110 7.54 7.19 14.36
C SER A 110 6.31 7.31 13.47
N GLU A 111 5.26 8.01 13.92
CA GLU A 111 4.10 8.28 13.04
C GLU A 111 4.55 8.88 11.70
N TRP A 112 5.66 9.64 11.71
CA TRP A 112 6.30 10.20 10.52
C TRP A 112 6.86 9.15 9.55
N ASP A 113 7.40 8.02 10.04
CA ASP A 113 7.88 6.93 9.18
C ASP A 113 6.71 6.23 8.48
N ILE A 114 5.57 6.04 9.18
CA ILE A 114 4.33 5.50 8.58
C ILE A 114 3.84 6.41 7.44
N PHE A 115 3.84 7.73 7.64
CA PHE A 115 3.48 8.68 6.58
C PHE A 115 4.45 8.59 5.38
N GLN A 116 5.76 8.47 5.63
CA GLN A 116 6.75 8.40 4.55
C GLN A 116 6.63 7.09 3.76
N ASP A 117 6.53 5.94 4.41
CA ASP A 117 6.55 4.65 3.72
C ASP A 117 5.20 4.29 3.11
N TYR A 118 4.10 4.68 3.75
CA TYR A 118 2.76 4.35 3.26
C TYR A 118 2.17 5.42 2.36
N ILE A 119 2.19 6.71 2.72
CA ILE A 119 1.41 7.76 2.02
C ILE A 119 2.19 8.35 0.84
N LYS A 120 3.51 8.51 0.97
CA LYS A 120 4.34 9.15 -0.05
C LYS A 120 4.27 8.47 -1.43
N PRO A 121 4.31 7.13 -1.56
CA PRO A 121 4.22 6.49 -2.88
C PRO A 121 2.91 6.80 -3.60
N TYR A 122 1.79 6.85 -2.87
CA TYR A 122 0.49 7.20 -3.45
C TYR A 122 0.43 8.68 -3.86
N LEU A 123 1.01 9.59 -3.08
CA LEU A 123 1.07 11.01 -3.41
C LEU A 123 1.96 11.27 -4.63
N GLU A 124 3.11 10.61 -4.73
CA GLU A 124 3.98 10.68 -5.90
C GLU A 124 3.26 10.14 -7.14
N GLN A 125 2.57 9.01 -7.03
CA GLN A 125 1.75 8.48 -8.10
C GLN A 125 0.63 9.44 -8.51
N ALA A 126 -0.09 10.02 -7.55
CA ALA A 126 -1.15 10.99 -7.81
C ALA A 126 -0.61 12.24 -8.51
N SER A 127 0.49 12.81 -8.02
CA SER A 127 1.14 13.97 -8.63
C SER A 127 1.65 13.72 -10.05
N ARG A 128 2.07 12.47 -10.35
CA ARG A 128 2.49 12.08 -11.70
C ARG A 128 1.32 11.95 -12.67
N ILE A 129 0.16 11.50 -12.19
CA ILE A 129 -1.04 11.30 -13.01
C ILE A 129 -1.79 12.62 -13.23
N TRP A 130 -1.71 13.55 -12.28
CA TRP A 130 -2.47 14.81 -12.27
C TRP A 130 -2.32 15.65 -13.56
N PRO A 131 -1.11 15.86 -14.12
CA PRO A 131 -0.94 16.65 -15.35
C PRO A 131 -1.65 16.03 -16.56
N TRP A 132 -1.70 14.70 -16.65
CA TRP A 132 -2.36 13.99 -17.74
C TRP A 132 -3.88 14.12 -17.66
N LEU A 133 -4.44 14.02 -16.45
CA LEU A 133 -5.88 14.22 -16.23
C LEU A 133 -6.30 15.65 -16.58
N ILE A 134 -5.52 16.65 -16.16
CA ILE A 134 -5.76 18.05 -16.51
C ILE A 134 -5.65 18.25 -18.03
N GLY A 135 -4.60 17.70 -18.65
CA GLY A 135 -4.41 17.77 -20.11
C GLY A 135 -5.58 17.18 -20.88
N ALA A 136 -6.05 16.00 -20.48
CA ALA A 136 -7.21 15.35 -21.09
C ALA A 136 -8.49 16.18 -20.93
N ALA A 137 -8.72 16.78 -19.75
CA ALA A 137 -9.87 17.65 -19.50
C ALA A 137 -9.87 18.90 -20.39
N VAL A 138 -8.71 19.57 -20.52
CA VAL A 138 -8.57 20.76 -21.38
C VAL A 138 -8.81 20.41 -22.85
N VAL A 139 -8.25 19.29 -23.33
CA VAL A 139 -8.45 18.83 -24.72
C VAL A 139 -9.91 18.46 -24.96
N GLY A 140 -10.55 17.75 -24.05
CA GLY A 140 -11.97 17.41 -24.13
C GLY A 140 -12.86 18.66 -24.18
N PHE A 141 -12.58 19.65 -23.34
CA PHE A 141 -13.28 20.94 -23.35
C PHE A 141 -13.11 21.68 -24.68
N ALA A 142 -11.89 21.73 -25.23
CA ALA A 142 -11.65 22.37 -26.53
C ALA A 142 -12.40 21.67 -27.67
N LEU A 143 -12.39 20.33 -27.71
CA LEU A 143 -13.09 19.55 -28.73
C LEU A 143 -14.61 19.76 -28.67
N THR A 144 -15.18 19.72 -27.47
CA THR A 144 -16.62 19.95 -27.26
C THR A 144 -17.04 21.36 -27.65
N ALA A 145 -16.23 22.38 -27.34
CA ALA A 145 -16.47 23.75 -27.76
C ALA A 145 -16.44 23.89 -29.29
N VAL A 146 -15.44 23.30 -29.98
CA VAL A 146 -15.33 23.34 -31.44
C VAL A 146 -16.53 22.65 -32.11
N LEU A 147 -16.92 21.46 -31.63
CA LEU A 147 -18.09 20.75 -32.13
C LEU A 147 -19.38 21.55 -31.89
N GLY A 148 -19.51 22.20 -30.72
CA GLY A 148 -20.63 23.09 -30.41
C GLY A 148 -20.71 24.29 -31.36
N VAL A 149 -19.58 24.92 -31.67
CA VAL A 149 -19.52 26.01 -32.65
C VAL A 149 -19.89 25.52 -34.04
N LEU A 150 -19.31 24.40 -34.52
CA LEU A 150 -19.59 23.83 -35.84
C LEU A 150 -21.08 23.46 -36.01
N THR A 151 -21.66 22.78 -35.02
CA THR A 151 -23.08 22.43 -35.01
C THR A 151 -23.97 23.68 -35.00
N SER A 152 -23.63 24.70 -34.22
CA SER A 152 -24.36 25.96 -34.21
C SER A 152 -24.30 26.70 -35.56
N LEU A 153 -23.14 26.69 -36.23
CA LEU A 153 -22.95 27.31 -37.56
C LEU A 153 -23.73 26.55 -38.63
N LEU A 154 -23.75 25.22 -38.60
CA LEU A 154 -24.54 24.38 -39.48
C LEU A 154 -26.05 24.61 -39.29
N CYS A 155 -26.52 24.66 -38.04
CA CYS A 155 -27.90 24.99 -37.71
C CYS A 155 -28.29 26.39 -38.18
N ARG A 156 -27.41 27.40 -38.01
CA ARG A 156 -27.63 28.76 -38.54
C ARG A 156 -27.67 28.80 -40.07
N ARG A 157 -26.78 28.08 -40.76
CA ARG A 157 -26.80 27.97 -42.24
C ARG A 157 -28.08 27.29 -42.73
N ARG A 158 -28.51 26.18 -42.11
CA ARG A 158 -29.78 25.52 -42.42
C ARG A 158 -30.98 26.44 -42.21
N LYS A 159 -31.04 27.15 -41.07
CA LYS A 159 -32.12 28.11 -40.78
C LYS A 159 -32.15 29.25 -41.82
N LYS A 160 -30.98 29.76 -42.23
CA LYS A 160 -30.86 30.80 -43.27
C LYS A 160 -31.26 30.30 -44.67
N HIS A 161 -30.93 29.06 -45.03
CA HIS A 161 -31.36 28.44 -46.30
C HIS A 161 -32.88 28.23 -46.34
N ARG A 162 -33.46 27.70 -45.25
CA ARG A 162 -34.90 27.48 -45.14
C ARG A 162 -35.70 28.79 -45.29
N LEU A 163 -35.18 29.88 -44.74
CA LEU A 163 -35.77 31.22 -44.84
C LEU A 163 -35.62 31.85 -46.23
N HIS A 164 -34.69 31.35 -47.06
CA HIS A 164 -34.51 31.75 -48.45
C HIS A 164 -35.41 30.94 -49.41
N GLU A 165 -35.65 29.66 -49.13
CA GLU A 165 -36.65 28.83 -49.84
C GLU A 165 -38.07 29.37 -49.64
N GLU A 166 -38.42 29.86 -48.45
CA GLU A 166 -39.72 30.50 -48.17
C GLU A 166 -39.95 31.83 -48.91
N LYS A 167 -38.91 32.41 -49.54
CA LYS A 167 -38.97 33.66 -50.32
C LYS A 167 -38.97 33.47 -51.84
N GLN A 168 -39.10 32.24 -52.35
CA GLN A 168 -39.41 32.06 -53.77
C GLN A 168 -40.89 32.36 -54.01
N PRO A 169 -41.25 33.34 -54.87
CA PRO A 169 -42.64 33.57 -55.22
C PRO A 169 -43.13 32.35 -56.02
N LEU A 170 -44.21 31.72 -55.56
CA LEU A 170 -44.96 30.77 -56.35
C LEU A 170 -45.40 31.49 -57.64
N LEU A 171 -44.87 31.04 -58.77
CA LEU A 171 -45.31 31.47 -60.09
C LEU A 171 -46.84 31.35 -60.16
N MET A 172 -47.51 32.49 -60.31
CA MET A 172 -48.93 32.56 -60.62
C MET A 172 -49.22 31.67 -61.83
N GLY A 173 -50.09 30.68 -61.59
CA GLY A 173 -50.82 29.99 -62.64
C GLY A 173 -51.64 31.00 -63.44
N LYS A 174 -51.53 30.85 -64.74
CA LYS A 174 -52.11 31.61 -65.83
C LYS A 174 -53.62 31.34 -65.93
N GLU A 175 -54.35 32.36 -66.39
CA GLU A 175 -55.72 32.36 -66.95
C GLU A 175 -56.90 32.20 -65.97
N ASP A 176 -57.52 33.32 -65.60
CA ASP A 176 -58.99 33.49 -65.52
C ASP A 176 -59.34 34.98 -65.38
N TYR A 177 -59.23 35.71 -66.49
CA TYR A 177 -59.70 37.09 -66.63
C TYR A 177 -60.57 37.24 -67.88
N HIS A 178 -61.52 36.31 -68.07
CA HIS A 178 -62.61 36.52 -69.02
C HIS A 178 -63.84 35.66 -68.65
N SER A 179 -64.52 36.05 -67.58
CA SER A 179 -65.95 35.79 -67.47
C SER A 179 -66.65 36.88 -66.66
N LEU A 180 -67.42 37.68 -67.39
CA LEU A 180 -68.74 38.16 -66.98
C LEU A 180 -68.79 39.20 -65.85
N LEU A 181 -68.24 40.37 -66.17
CA LEU A 181 -68.87 41.63 -65.76
C LEU A 181 -70.04 41.89 -66.72
N TYR A 182 -71.18 41.24 -66.47
CA TYR A 182 -72.47 41.66 -67.02
C TYR A 182 -73.59 41.35 -66.03
N GLN A 183 -74.33 42.43 -65.77
CA GLN A 183 -75.70 42.46 -65.27
C GLN A 183 -75.96 42.71 -63.78
N THR A 184 -76.32 43.97 -63.58
CA THR A 184 -77.00 44.67 -62.49
C THR A 184 -78.38 44.13 -62.10
N HIS A 185 -78.79 44.51 -60.88
CA HIS A 185 -80.16 44.65 -60.34
C HIS A 185 -80.91 43.37 -59.88
N LEU A 186 -80.96 43.16 -58.56
CA LEU A 186 -82.12 43.48 -57.71
C LEU A 186 -81.71 43.63 -56.25
#